data_AF-A0A2V7Q5M1-F1
#
_entry.id   AF-A0A2V7Q5M1-F1
#
_cell.length_a   1.000
_cell.length_b   1.000
_cell.length_c   1.000
_cell.angle_alpha   90.00
_cell.angle_beta   90.00
_cell.angle_gamma   90.00
#
_symmetry.space_group_name_H-M   'P 1'
#
loop_
_entity.id
_entity.type
_entity.pdbx_description
1 polymer ?
#
loop_
_entity_poly.entity_id
_entity_poly.type
_entity_poly.pdbx_seq_one_letter_code
_entity_poly.pdbx_strand_id
1 'polypeptide(L)'
;MTTSASTTPSVPPVSFGSALEALERASGLHADPTTALRETVEALWTIAAQAASTNSGGASVRVELMHRGKRILSVIIRRGLAAGAFRPRCSLWAEQGLPHALMAGACAPWVLGLPQERSPRAGLAAEAALEALRPVR
;
A
#
# COMPACT_ATOMS: atom_id res chain seq x y z
N MET A 1 -30.62 42.70 -5.42
CA MET A 1 -30.62 41.31 -5.90
C MET A 1 -29.27 40.70 -5.54
N THR A 2 -29.27 39.85 -4.51
CA THR A 2 -28.10 39.15 -3.97
C THR A 2 -27.97 37.80 -4.66
N THR A 3 -26.87 37.54 -5.36
CA THR A 3 -26.57 36.22 -5.91
C THR A 3 -25.37 35.66 -5.15
N SER A 4 -25.64 34.79 -4.17
CA SER A 4 -24.61 34.02 -3.48
C SER A 4 -24.20 32.83 -4.35
N ALA A 5 -22.96 32.83 -4.82
CA ALA A 5 -22.36 31.65 -5.44
C ALA A 5 -21.87 30.72 -4.34
N SER A 6 -22.54 29.57 -4.19
CA SER A 6 -22.07 28.46 -3.36
C SER A 6 -20.86 27.81 -4.03
N THR A 7 -19.66 28.20 -3.61
CA THR A 7 -18.43 27.49 -3.95
C THR A 7 -18.40 26.19 -3.15
N THR A 8 -18.67 25.07 -3.82
CA THR A 8 -18.30 23.73 -3.31
C THR A 8 -16.81 23.70 -3.01
N PRO A 9 -16.38 23.24 -1.82
CA PRO A 9 -14.96 23.09 -1.53
C PRO A 9 -14.38 22.02 -2.45
N SER A 10 -13.59 22.46 -3.44
CA SER A 10 -12.76 21.59 -4.25
C SER A 10 -11.66 21.05 -3.34
N VAL A 11 -11.84 19.82 -2.84
CA VAL A 11 -10.78 19.13 -2.10
C VAL A 11 -9.61 18.99 -3.07
N PRO A 12 -8.45 19.61 -2.78
CA PRO A 12 -7.31 19.52 -3.69
C PRO A 12 -6.95 18.04 -3.87
N PRO A 13 -6.59 17.60 -5.08
CA PRO A 13 -6.13 16.24 -5.29
C PRO A 13 -4.94 16.01 -4.36
N VAL A 14 -5.09 15.06 -3.42
CA VAL A 14 -4.01 14.66 -2.54
C VAL A 14 -2.85 14.25 -3.43
N SER A 15 -1.73 14.96 -3.33
CA SER A 15 -0.57 14.63 -4.15
C SER A 15 -0.09 13.24 -3.79
N PHE A 16 0.40 12.49 -4.78
CA PHE A 16 0.95 11.15 -4.58
C PHE A 16 1.96 11.11 -3.42
N GLY A 17 2.82 12.13 -3.33
CA GLY A 17 3.80 12.28 -2.25
C GLY A 17 3.15 12.45 -0.88
N SER A 18 2.12 13.29 -0.76
CA SER A 18 1.47 13.53 0.54
C SER A 18 0.63 12.34 1.01
N ALA A 19 0.03 11.57 0.10
CA ALA A 19 -0.64 10.32 0.43
C ALA A 19 0.33 9.27 1.00
N LEU A 20 1.51 9.15 0.38
CA LEU A 20 2.54 8.20 0.80
C LEU A 20 3.18 8.60 2.14
N GLU A 21 3.43 9.90 2.35
CA GLU A 21 3.89 10.44 3.63
C GLU A 21 2.86 10.26 4.76
N ALA A 22 1.56 10.42 4.46
CA ALA A 22 0.50 10.16 5.42
C ALA A 22 0.49 8.67 5.82
N LEU A 23 0.67 7.78 4.84
CA LEU A 23 0.75 6.34 5.09
C LEU A 23 1.99 5.96 5.90
N GLU A 24 3.16 6.55 5.61
CA GLU A 24 4.39 6.37 6.40
C GLU A 24 4.17 6.75 7.87
N ARG A 25 3.55 7.92 8.13
CA ARG A 25 3.22 8.36 9.48
C ARG A 25 2.22 7.42 10.17
N ALA A 26 1.20 6.97 9.44
CA ALA A 26 0.18 6.07 9.98
C ALA A 26 0.75 4.69 10.35
N SER A 27 1.69 4.17 9.56
CA SER A 27 2.35 2.87 9.78
C SER A 27 3.15 2.79 11.08
N GLY A 28 3.51 3.94 11.66
CA GLY A 28 4.17 4.06 12.96
C GLY A 28 3.21 4.05 14.16
N LEU A 29 1.91 4.24 13.94
CA LEU A 29 0.92 4.29 15.02
C LEU A 29 0.64 2.89 15.57
N HIS A 30 0.22 2.81 16.84
CA HIS A 30 -0.05 1.56 17.57
C HIS A 30 -1.35 0.86 17.15
N ALA A 31 -1.54 0.65 15.84
CA ALA A 31 -2.60 -0.23 15.34
C ALA A 31 -2.18 -1.71 15.46
N ASP A 32 -3.18 -2.59 15.57
CA ASP A 32 -3.00 -4.03 15.45
C ASP A 32 -2.25 -4.36 14.13
N PRO A 33 -1.17 -5.18 14.15
CA PRO A 33 -0.37 -5.45 12.95
C PRO A 33 -1.16 -6.05 11.78
N THR A 34 -2.21 -6.84 12.07
CA THR A 34 -3.06 -7.47 11.04
C THR A 34 -3.88 -6.40 10.32
N THR A 35 -4.57 -5.56 11.08
CA THR A 35 -5.36 -4.43 10.55
C THR A 35 -4.46 -3.46 9.80
N ALA A 36 -3.32 -3.09 10.40
CA ALA A 36 -2.35 -2.18 9.78
C ALA A 36 -1.84 -2.71 8.44
N LEU A 37 -1.57 -4.01 8.33
CA LEU A 37 -1.14 -4.62 7.07
C LEU A 37 -2.24 -4.55 6.00
N ARG A 38 -3.48 -4.90 6.34
CA ARG A 38 -4.61 -4.83 5.39
C ARG A 38 -4.83 -3.42 4.86
N GLU A 39 -5.01 -2.47 5.76
CA GLU A 39 -5.26 -1.07 5.41
C GLU A 39 -4.11 -0.50 4.57
N THR A 40 -2.87 -0.84 4.90
CA THR A 40 -1.69 -0.39 4.15
C THR A 40 -1.66 -0.99 2.75
N VAL A 41 -1.93 -2.29 2.59
CA VAL A 41 -1.98 -2.93 1.26
C VAL A 41 -3.07 -2.31 0.40
N GLU A 42 -4.25 -2.06 0.95
CA GLU A 42 -5.36 -1.39 0.26
C GLU A 42 -5.02 0.05 -0.14
N ALA A 43 -4.41 0.81 0.76
CA ALA A 43 -3.97 2.17 0.49
C ALA A 43 -2.92 2.21 -0.62
N LEU A 44 -1.90 1.32 -0.57
CA LEU A 44 -0.85 1.24 -1.60
C LEU A 44 -1.42 0.87 -2.97
N TRP A 45 -2.38 -0.05 -3.03
CA TRP A 45 -3.08 -0.38 -4.28
C TRP A 45 -3.88 0.80 -4.83
N THR A 46 -4.54 1.56 -3.97
CA THR A 46 -5.30 2.76 -4.35
C THR A 46 -4.38 3.84 -4.90
N ILE A 47 -3.24 4.06 -4.23
CA ILE A 47 -2.21 5.00 -4.68
C ILE A 47 -1.64 4.57 -6.04
N ALA A 48 -1.33 3.28 -6.22
CA ALA A 48 -0.86 2.72 -7.49
C ALA A 48 -1.89 2.90 -8.62
N ALA A 49 -3.17 2.62 -8.33
CA ALA A 49 -4.27 2.82 -9.27
C ALA A 49 -4.39 4.28 -9.72
N GLN A 50 -4.37 5.22 -8.77
CA GLN A 50 -4.48 6.64 -9.05
C GLN A 50 -3.32 7.13 -9.91
N ALA A 51 -2.08 6.78 -9.55
CA ALA A 51 -0.92 7.17 -10.34
C ALA A 51 -0.84 6.46 -11.73
N ALA A 52 -1.61 5.38 -11.96
CA ALA A 52 -1.84 4.82 -13.30
C ALA A 52 -2.69 5.72 -14.17
N SER A 53 -3.81 6.17 -13.59
CA SER A 53 -4.85 6.89 -14.32
C SER A 53 -4.43 8.30 -14.73
N THR A 54 -3.56 8.95 -13.97
CA THR A 54 -3.20 10.36 -14.18
C THR A 54 -2.13 10.60 -15.23
N ASN A 55 -1.59 9.56 -15.89
CA ASN A 55 -0.42 9.64 -16.78
C ASN A 55 0.80 10.36 -16.16
N SER A 56 0.79 10.63 -14.84
CA SER A 56 1.93 11.15 -14.08
C SER A 56 2.91 10.03 -13.70
N GLY A 57 2.59 8.78 -14.07
CA GLY A 57 3.32 7.55 -13.80
C GLY A 57 4.61 7.38 -14.61
N GLY A 58 5.45 8.41 -14.64
CA GLY A 58 6.84 8.29 -15.10
C GLY A 58 7.60 7.26 -14.25
N ALA A 59 8.74 6.78 -14.77
CA ALA A 59 9.56 5.77 -14.07
C ALA A 59 9.92 6.18 -12.63
N SER A 60 10.08 7.49 -12.36
CA SER A 60 10.38 8.04 -11.04
C SER A 60 9.28 7.78 -10.01
N VAL A 61 8.01 7.99 -10.35
CA VAL A 61 6.87 7.75 -9.44
C VAL A 61 6.76 6.27 -9.08
N ARG A 62 7.02 5.38 -10.05
CA ARG A 62 7.01 3.93 -9.80
C ARG A 62 8.14 3.50 -8.88
N VAL A 63 9.34 4.02 -9.11
CA VAL A 63 10.50 3.75 -8.25
C VAL A 63 10.23 4.24 -6.83
N GLU A 64 9.66 5.43 -6.67
CA GLU A 64 9.31 5.98 -5.37
C GLU A 64 8.24 5.15 -4.66
N LEU A 65 7.16 4.79 -5.36
CA LEU A 65 6.09 3.94 -4.82
C LEU A 65 6.66 2.61 -4.35
N MET A 66 7.44 1.95 -5.21
CA MET A 66 8.08 0.67 -4.92
C MET A 66 8.97 0.78 -3.68
N HIS A 67 9.82 1.81 -3.61
CA HIS A 67 10.78 1.97 -2.52
C HIS A 67 10.11 2.27 -1.19
N ARG A 68 9.24 3.28 -1.13
CA ARG A 68 8.54 3.65 0.11
C ARG A 68 7.51 2.61 0.51
N GLY A 69 6.74 2.07 -0.43
CA GLY A 69 5.76 1.01 -0.15
C GLY A 69 6.40 -0.22 0.49
N LYS A 70 7.53 -0.69 -0.04
CA LYS A 70 8.31 -1.77 0.59
C LYS A 70 8.74 -1.41 2.02
N ARG A 71 9.27 -0.19 2.22
CA ARG A 71 9.73 0.26 3.53
C ARG A 71 8.60 0.26 4.56
N ILE A 72 7.43 0.80 4.20
CA ILE A 72 6.24 0.84 5.06
C ILE A 72 5.82 -0.59 5.45
N LEU A 73 5.68 -1.48 4.47
CA LEU A 73 5.31 -2.88 4.69
C LEU A 73 6.33 -3.60 5.58
N SER A 74 7.64 -3.42 5.33
CA SER A 74 8.69 -4.00 6.18
C SER A 74 8.62 -3.49 7.63
N VAL A 75 8.26 -2.23 7.86
CA VAL A 75 8.07 -1.70 9.23
C VAL A 75 6.91 -2.40 9.93
N ILE A 76 5.75 -2.53 9.28
CA ILE A 76 4.59 -3.21 9.84
C ILE A 76 4.88 -4.68 10.14
N ILE A 77 5.52 -5.38 9.20
CA ILE A 77 5.88 -6.80 9.36
C ILE A 77 6.85 -6.98 10.52
N ARG A 78 7.94 -6.18 10.60
CA ARG A 78 8.88 -6.26 11.72
C ARG A 78 8.22 -6.00 13.07
N ARG A 79 7.28 -5.05 13.14
CA ARG A 79 6.50 -4.79 14.35
C ARG A 79 5.62 -5.98 14.72
N GLY A 80 4.92 -6.59 13.75
CA GLY A 80 4.11 -7.78 13.98
C GLY A 80 4.92 -9.00 14.41
N LEU A 81 6.14 -9.17 13.88
CA LEU A 81 7.09 -10.19 14.32
C LEU A 81 7.54 -9.93 15.77
N ALA A 82 7.94 -8.70 16.09
CA ALA A 82 8.40 -8.32 17.44
C ALA A 82 7.29 -8.46 18.50
N ALA A 83 6.04 -8.16 18.13
CA ALA A 83 4.87 -8.34 18.98
C ALA A 83 4.39 -9.80 19.07
N GLY A 84 4.98 -10.71 18.30
CA GLY A 84 4.57 -12.12 18.22
C GLY A 84 3.24 -12.37 17.50
N ALA A 85 2.66 -11.34 16.87
CA ALA A 85 1.43 -11.41 16.07
C ALA A 85 1.65 -12.15 14.75
N PHE A 86 2.85 -12.05 14.18
CA PHE A 86 3.26 -12.79 12.98
C PHE A 86 4.31 -13.84 13.32
N ARG A 87 4.19 -15.02 12.70
CA ARG A 87 5.10 -16.16 12.92
C ARG A 87 5.36 -16.94 11.61
N PRO A 88 5.94 -16.28 10.60
CA PRO A 88 6.25 -16.91 9.32
C PRO A 88 7.31 -17.99 9.50
N ARG A 89 7.36 -18.94 8.56
CA ARG A 89 8.42 -19.97 8.49
C ARG A 89 9.82 -19.38 8.30
N CYS A 90 9.92 -18.22 7.66
CA CYS A 90 11.16 -17.51 7.40
C CYS A 90 10.97 -16.00 7.60
N SER A 91 11.55 -15.44 8.67
CA SER A 91 11.48 -14.01 8.99
C SER A 91 12.14 -13.15 7.91
N LEU A 92 13.30 -13.58 7.39
CA LEU A 92 14.01 -12.85 6.34
C LEU A 92 13.16 -12.69 5.08
N TRP A 93 12.49 -13.77 4.65
CA TRP A 93 11.56 -13.71 3.51
C TRP A 93 10.36 -12.81 3.81
N ALA A 94 9.80 -12.89 5.02
CA ALA A 94 8.67 -12.04 5.42
C ALA A 94 9.04 -10.55 5.43
N GLU A 95 10.24 -10.19 5.89
CA GLU A 95 10.65 -8.78 6.00
C GLU A 95 11.08 -8.15 4.67
N GLN A 96 11.61 -8.94 3.74
CA GLN A 96 12.20 -8.44 2.49
C GLN A 96 11.44 -8.91 1.24
N GLY A 97 11.16 -10.21 1.16
CA GLY A 97 10.52 -10.84 0.00
C GLY A 97 9.04 -10.50 -0.11
N LEU A 98 8.30 -10.58 0.99
CA LEU A 98 6.86 -10.32 1.00
C LEU A 98 6.51 -8.86 0.63
N PRO A 99 7.15 -7.82 1.19
CA PRO A 99 6.96 -6.44 0.75
C PRO A 99 7.25 -6.23 -0.74
N HIS A 100 8.29 -6.87 -1.26
CA HIS A 100 8.62 -6.80 -2.68
C HIS A 100 7.52 -7.42 -3.55
N ALA A 101 7.04 -8.62 -3.20
CA ALA A 101 5.98 -9.31 -3.91
C ALA A 101 4.66 -8.51 -3.91
N LEU A 102 4.29 -7.93 -2.76
CA LEU A 102 3.12 -7.06 -2.65
C LEU A 102 3.24 -5.84 -3.56
N MET A 103 4.37 -5.12 -3.53
CA MET A 103 4.53 -3.94 -4.39
C MET A 103 4.64 -4.28 -5.87
N ALA A 104 5.24 -5.42 -6.23
CA ALA A 104 5.24 -5.92 -7.60
C ALA A 104 3.81 -6.20 -8.08
N GLY A 105 2.96 -6.79 -7.24
CA GLY A 105 1.53 -6.98 -7.52
C GLY A 105 0.77 -5.66 -7.69
N ALA A 106 1.01 -4.69 -6.80
CA ALA A 106 0.36 -3.37 -6.85
C ALA A 106 0.70 -2.61 -8.15
N CYS A 107 1.95 -2.72 -8.58
CA CYS A 107 2.47 -2.06 -9.78
C CYS A 107 2.28 -2.89 -11.06
N ALA A 108 1.77 -4.12 -10.98
CA ALA A 108 1.60 -4.99 -12.14
C ALA A 108 0.75 -4.34 -13.26
N PRO A 109 -0.33 -3.59 -12.98
CA PRO A 109 -1.07 -2.88 -14.03
C PRO A 109 -0.23 -1.89 -14.82
N TRP A 110 0.75 -1.23 -14.19
CA TRP A 110 1.68 -0.33 -14.87
C TRP A 110 2.67 -1.04 -15.77
N VAL A 111 3.21 -2.17 -15.30
CA VAL A 111 4.28 -2.91 -16.01
C VAL A 111 3.70 -3.72 -17.15
N LEU A 112 2.53 -4.32 -16.93
CA LEU A 112 1.90 -5.27 -17.84
C LEU A 112 0.80 -4.63 -18.70
N GLY A 113 0.51 -3.34 -18.52
CA GLY A 113 -0.58 -2.64 -19.22
C GLY A 113 -1.96 -3.28 -18.97
N LEU A 114 -2.13 -3.92 -17.82
CA LEU A 114 -3.37 -4.64 -17.52
C LEU A 114 -4.50 -3.65 -17.21
N PRO A 115 -5.70 -3.89 -17.74
CA PRO A 115 -6.87 -3.13 -17.32
C PRO A 115 -7.09 -3.32 -15.81
N GLN A 116 -7.51 -2.26 -15.13
CA GLN A 116 -7.72 -2.20 -13.68
C GLN A 116 -8.50 -3.41 -13.14
N GLU A 117 -9.48 -3.90 -13.90
CA GLU A 117 -10.34 -5.04 -13.57
C GLU A 117 -9.61 -6.39 -13.51
N ARG A 118 -8.46 -6.52 -14.17
CA ARG A 118 -7.62 -7.72 -14.18
C ARG A 118 -6.44 -7.65 -13.21
N SER A 119 -6.32 -6.54 -12.46
CA SER A 119 -5.30 -6.41 -11.41
C SER A 119 -5.63 -7.33 -10.23
N PRO A 120 -4.65 -7.97 -9.58
CA PRO A 120 -4.87 -8.65 -8.32
C PRO A 120 -5.56 -7.70 -7.33
N ARG A 121 -6.67 -8.14 -6.72
CA ARG A 121 -7.42 -7.31 -5.77
C ARG A 121 -6.60 -7.13 -4.50
N ALA A 122 -6.51 -5.89 -4.01
CA ALA A 122 -5.76 -5.54 -2.81
C ALA A 122 -6.14 -6.43 -1.61
N GLY A 123 -7.44 -6.68 -1.41
CA GLY A 123 -7.92 -7.56 -0.35
C GLY A 123 -7.38 -9.00 -0.46
N LEU A 124 -7.35 -9.59 -1.66
CA LEU A 124 -6.78 -10.93 -1.85
C LEU A 124 -5.29 -10.96 -1.59
N ALA A 125 -4.56 -9.93 -2.01
CA ALA A 125 -3.13 -9.79 -1.74
C ALA A 125 -2.85 -9.65 -0.23
N ALA A 126 -3.68 -8.88 0.47
CA ALA A 126 -3.59 -8.70 1.91
C ALA A 126 -3.88 -10.00 2.67
N GLU A 127 -4.93 -10.75 2.30
CA GLU A 127 -5.24 -12.04 2.92
C GLU A 127 -4.15 -13.08 2.64
N ALA A 128 -3.63 -13.14 1.42
CA ALA A 128 -2.52 -14.04 1.09
C ALA A 128 -1.24 -13.70 1.88
N ALA A 129 -0.96 -12.40 2.06
CA ALA A 129 0.16 -11.95 2.89
C ALA A 129 -0.05 -12.34 4.36
N LEU A 130 -1.26 -12.19 4.90
CA LEU A 130 -1.58 -12.60 6.26
C LEU A 130 -1.45 -14.12 6.43
N GLU A 131 -1.92 -14.91 5.46
CA GLU A 131 -1.73 -16.37 5.46
C GLU A 131 -0.25 -16.73 5.51
N ALA A 132 0.59 -16.07 4.72
CA ALA A 132 2.02 -16.31 4.71
C ALA A 132 2.73 -15.92 6.03
N LEU A 133 2.11 -15.02 6.81
CA LEU A 133 2.58 -14.57 8.12
C LEU A 133 1.96 -15.34 9.30
N ARG A 134 1.00 -16.24 9.03
CA ARG A 134 0.33 -17.01 10.07
C ARG A 134 1.30 -17.93 10.81
N PRO A 135 1.03 -18.21 12.08
CA PRO A 135 1.74 -19.25 12.82
C PRO A 135 1.63 -20.60 12.10
N VAL A 136 2.74 -21.32 12.01
CA VAL A 136 2.73 -22.73 11.66
C VAL A 136 1.93 -23.46 12.75
N ARG A 137 0.81 -24.08 12.35
CA ARG A 137 0.01 -24.94 13.23
C ARG A 137 0.81 -26.15 13.69
#